data_AF-A0A1J8QDJ4-F1
#
_entry.id   AF-A0A1J8QDJ4-F1
#
_cell.length_a   1.000
_cell.length_b   1.000
_cell.length_c   1.000
_cell.angle_alpha   90.00
_cell.angle_beta   90.00
_cell.angle_gamma   90.00
#
_symmetry.space_group_name_H-M   'P 1'
#
loop_
_entity.id
_entity.type
_entity.pdbx_description
1 polymer ?
#
loop_
_entity_poly.entity_id
_entity_poly.type
_entity_poly.pdbx_seq_one_letter_code
_entity_poly.pdbx_strand_id
1 'polypeptide(L)'
;MLEQLVMRCSGFQIPALKRWTDDYLRSKLQDQPISVAITPNGHADAIAADPGGKLFFVEPFTEEITIVKLLETLNTEQESDDTSASYLQSQNGNIYSSRSFESPKDDPSEFGALREDVPSNIPWVTEALGRKFTKPSSVTRNTKDRQKPGRR
;
A
#
# COMPACT_ATOMS: atom_id res chain seq x y z
N MET A 1 24.60 -6.61 19.20
CA MET A 1 24.51 -5.36 18.42
C MET A 1 24.01 -5.79 17.05
N LEU A 2 22.75 -5.47 16.70
CA LEU A 2 22.25 -5.74 15.35
C LEU A 2 22.76 -4.62 14.45
N GLU A 3 23.68 -4.93 13.54
CA GLU A 3 24.05 -3.99 12.48
C GLU A 3 22.88 -3.89 11.51
N GLN A 4 22.32 -2.68 11.37
CA GLN A 4 21.28 -2.41 10.39
C GLN A 4 21.93 -1.97 9.08
N LEU A 5 21.63 -2.66 7.97
CA LEU A 5 22.07 -2.29 6.63
C LEU A 5 21.00 -1.46 5.94
N VAL A 6 21.35 -0.25 5.51
CA VAL A 6 20.50 0.61 4.66
C VAL A 6 21.05 0.60 3.24
N MET A 7 20.23 0.20 2.26
CA MET A 7 20.62 0.17 0.85
C MET A 7 20.11 1.40 0.12
N ARG A 8 21.02 2.19 -0.47
CA ARG A 8 20.69 3.28 -1.38
C ARG A 8 20.75 2.78 -2.83
N CYS A 9 19.60 2.37 -3.38
CA CYS A 9 19.52 1.92 -4.77
C CYS A 9 19.26 3.09 -5.71
N SER A 10 20.30 3.85 -6.08
CA SER A 10 20.20 4.97 -7.02
C SER A 10 19.58 4.59 -8.39
N GLY A 11 19.79 3.35 -8.82
CA GLY A 11 19.18 2.79 -10.04
C GLY A 11 17.76 2.25 -9.89
N PHE A 12 17.20 2.19 -8.69
CA PHE A 12 15.84 1.69 -8.46
C PHE A 12 14.84 2.84 -8.51
N GLN A 13 14.36 3.12 -9.72
CA GLN A 13 13.42 4.20 -10.00
C GLN A 13 12.01 3.63 -10.10
N ILE A 14 11.13 4.00 -9.17
CA ILE A 14 9.70 3.66 -9.22
C ILE A 14 8.87 4.93 -9.41
N PRO A 15 7.74 4.89 -10.14
CA PRO A 15 6.92 6.08 -10.38
C PRO A 15 6.46 6.79 -9.09
N ALA A 16 6.21 6.05 -8.01
CA ALA A 16 5.80 6.60 -6.71
C ALA A 16 6.73 7.70 -6.20
N LEU A 17 8.05 7.59 -6.42
CA LEU A 17 9.05 8.58 -5.97
C LEU A 17 8.87 9.96 -6.60
N LYS A 18 8.14 10.06 -7.70
CA LYS A 18 7.88 11.31 -8.44
C LYS A 18 6.42 11.73 -8.41
N ARG A 19 5.50 10.77 -8.27
CA ARG A 19 4.07 10.99 -8.42
C ARG A 19 3.35 11.26 -7.10
N TRP A 20 3.79 10.65 -6.00
CA TRP A 20 3.03 10.67 -4.76
C TRP A 20 3.14 12.02 -4.04
N THR A 21 2.26 12.93 -4.44
CA THR A 21 1.91 14.17 -3.74
C THR A 21 0.51 14.02 -3.14
N ASP A 22 0.16 14.87 -2.19
CA ASP A 22 -1.20 14.91 -1.61
C ASP A 22 -2.28 15.02 -2.69
N ASP A 23 -2.11 15.93 -3.65
CA ASP A 23 -3.04 16.11 -4.77
C ASP A 23 -3.17 14.85 -5.64
N TYR A 24 -2.05 14.17 -5.91
CA TYR A 24 -2.06 12.93 -6.66
C TYR A 24 -2.80 11.82 -5.92
N LEU A 25 -2.54 11.66 -4.63
CA LEU A 25 -3.18 10.63 -3.79
C LEU A 25 -4.68 10.90 -3.66
N ARG A 26 -5.09 12.16 -3.43
CA ARG A 26 -6.50 12.60 -3.44
C ARG A 26 -7.17 12.27 -4.77
N SER A 27 -6.53 12.57 -5.89
CA SER A 27 -7.07 12.30 -7.22
C SER A 27 -7.16 10.81 -7.56
N LYS A 28 -6.19 10.01 -7.10
CA LYS A 28 -6.11 8.57 -7.40
C LYS A 28 -7.02 7.70 -6.57
N LEU A 29 -7.19 8.02 -5.28
CA LEU A 29 -8.01 7.23 -4.36
C LEU A 29 -9.41 7.83 -4.16
N GLN A 30 -9.60 9.13 -4.38
CA GLN A 30 -10.92 9.79 -4.34
C GLN A 30 -11.67 9.45 -3.03
N ASP A 31 -12.90 8.94 -3.16
CA ASP A 31 -13.79 8.55 -2.06
C ASP A 31 -13.61 7.07 -1.64
N GLN A 32 -12.56 6.39 -2.09
CA GLN A 32 -12.25 5.02 -1.68
C GLN A 32 -12.11 4.96 -0.15
N PRO A 33 -12.94 4.15 0.54
CA PRO A 33 -12.76 3.89 1.96
C PRO A 33 -11.41 3.19 2.19
N ILE A 34 -10.66 3.70 3.16
CA ILE A 34 -9.37 3.16 3.60
C ILE A 34 -9.40 2.94 5.11
N SER A 35 -8.85 1.82 5.55
CA SER A 35 -8.73 1.48 6.97
C SER A 35 -7.57 2.25 7.61
N VAL A 36 -7.88 3.17 8.53
CA VAL A 36 -6.90 3.98 9.27
C VAL A 36 -6.90 3.60 10.73
N ALA A 37 -5.72 3.39 11.28
CA ALA A 37 -5.54 3.09 12.69
C ALA A 37 -5.26 4.37 13.47
N ILE A 38 -5.92 4.51 14.62
CA ILE A 38 -5.96 5.70 15.46
C ILE A 38 -5.60 5.28 16.88
N THR A 39 -4.67 6.03 17.47
CA THR A 39 -4.23 5.85 18.87
C THR A 39 -4.27 7.19 19.58
N PRO A 40 -4.54 7.23 20.88
CA PRO A 40 -4.57 8.49 21.63
C PRO A 40 -3.18 9.11 21.84
N ASN A 41 -2.10 8.35 21.63
CA ASN A 41 -0.73 8.73 21.99
C ASN A 41 0.35 8.26 21.01
N GLY A 42 -0.02 7.66 19.88
CA GLY A 42 0.93 7.13 18.88
C GLY A 42 1.43 5.71 19.14
N HIS A 43 0.93 5.01 20.16
CA HIS A 43 1.40 3.66 20.50
C HIS A 43 0.40 2.58 20.07
N ALA A 44 0.62 2.04 18.87
CA ALA A 44 -0.03 0.84 18.35
C ALA A 44 0.58 -0.44 18.94
N ASP A 45 -0.22 -1.50 19.09
CA ASP A 45 0.27 -2.85 19.46
C ASP A 45 1.21 -2.81 20.68
N ALA A 46 0.79 -2.06 21.70
CA ALA A 46 1.63 -1.66 22.82
C ALA A 46 1.00 -1.99 24.18
N ILE A 47 1.81 -1.94 25.24
CA ILE A 47 1.32 -2.05 26.61
C ILE A 47 0.78 -0.70 27.07
N ALA A 48 -0.46 -0.68 27.55
CA ALA A 48 -1.11 0.48 28.15
C ALA A 48 -1.61 0.16 29.56
N ALA A 49 -1.59 1.15 30.44
CA ALA A 49 -2.16 1.05 31.78
C ALA A 49 -3.59 1.60 31.79
N ASP A 50 -4.50 0.92 32.49
CA ASP A 50 -5.79 1.51 32.86
C ASP A 50 -5.62 2.56 33.98
N PRO A 51 -6.67 3.32 34.35
CA PRO A 51 -6.60 4.27 35.46
C PRO A 51 -6.22 3.66 36.82
N GLY A 52 -6.38 2.35 37.00
CA GLY A 52 -5.98 1.61 38.19
C GLY A 52 -4.53 1.10 38.14
N GLY A 53 -3.78 1.36 37.07
CA GLY A 53 -2.40 0.93 36.88
C GLY A 53 -2.25 -0.50 36.37
N LYS A 54 -3.34 -1.19 36.01
CA LYS A 54 -3.28 -2.54 35.43
C LYS A 54 -2.86 -2.46 33.97
N LEU A 55 -1.88 -3.29 33.60
CA LEU A 55 -1.32 -3.31 32.25
C LEU A 55 -2.12 -4.23 31.32
N PHE A 56 -2.34 -3.76 30.10
CA PHE A 56 -3.00 -4.48 29.00
C PHE A 56 -2.16 -4.33 27.74
N PHE A 57 -2.16 -5.36 26.89
CA PHE A 57 -1.73 -5.21 25.50
C PHE A 57 -2.92 -4.71 24.70
N VAL A 58 -2.77 -3.55 24.05
CA VAL A 58 -3.86 -2.87 23.35
C VAL A 58 -3.57 -2.74 21.86
N GLU A 59 -4.60 -3.02 21.07
CA GLU A 59 -4.64 -2.77 19.63
C GLU A 59 -5.18 -1.36 19.37
N PRO A 60 -4.87 -0.75 18.22
CA PRO A 60 -5.42 0.55 17.87
C PRO A 60 -6.89 0.49 17.49
N PHE A 61 -7.57 1.64 17.60
CA PHE A 61 -8.89 1.81 17.02
C PHE A 61 -8.77 1.93 15.50
N THR A 62 -9.57 1.17 14.74
CA THR A 62 -9.57 1.24 13.28
C THR A 62 -10.86 1.88 12.77
N GLU A 63 -10.73 2.87 11.90
CA GLU A 63 -11.84 3.59 11.28
C GLU A 63 -11.68 3.61 9.75
N GLU A 64 -12.78 3.41 9.02
CA GLU A 64 -12.82 3.59 7.57
C GLU A 64 -13.09 5.05 7.23
N ILE A 65 -12.08 5.74 6.70
CA ILE A 65 -12.18 7.14 6.23
C ILE A 65 -11.67 7.25 4.79
N THR A 66 -11.72 8.43 4.18
CA THR A 66 -11.13 8.68 2.86
C THR A 66 -9.69 9.17 2.97
N ILE A 67 -8.90 9.04 1.90
CA ILE A 67 -7.54 9.62 1.86
C ILE A 67 -7.57 11.14 2.05
N VAL A 68 -8.63 11.80 1.57
CA VAL A 68 -8.80 13.25 1.70
C VAL A 68 -8.87 13.62 3.17
N LYS A 69 -9.73 12.92 3.93
CA LYS A 69 -9.88 13.15 5.36
C LYS A 69 -8.59 12.84 6.14
N LEU A 70 -7.90 11.76 5.81
CA LEU A 70 -6.63 11.42 6.43
C LEU A 70 -5.58 12.52 6.21
N LEU A 71 -5.42 13.00 4.98
CA LEU A 71 -4.45 14.05 4.65
C LEU A 71 -4.80 15.40 5.31
N GLU A 72 -6.09 15.72 5.46
CA GLU A 72 -6.51 16.88 6.25
C GLU A 72 -6.08 16.76 7.71
N THR A 73 -6.30 15.59 8.33
CA THR A 73 -5.87 15.32 9.71
C THR A 73 -4.35 15.44 9.87
N LEU A 74 -3.57 14.92 8.91
CA LEU A 74 -2.10 14.97 8.95
C LEU A 74 -1.50 16.36 8.72
N ASN A 75 -2.19 17.21 7.93
CA ASN A 75 -1.72 18.55 7.59
C ASN A 75 -2.23 19.64 8.56
N THR A 76 -3.18 19.31 9.44
CA THR A 76 -3.67 20.25 10.45
C THR A 76 -2.65 20.35 11.56
N GLU A 77 -2.11 21.56 11.81
CA GLU A 77 -1.32 21.80 13.01
C GLU A 77 -2.22 21.60 14.24
N GLN A 78 -1.93 20.57 15.04
CA GLN A 78 -2.73 20.29 16.23
C GLN A 78 -2.59 21.45 17.23
N GLU A 79 -3.68 22.19 17.44
CA GLU A 79 -3.82 23.11 18.58
C GLU A 79 -3.91 22.28 19.89
N SER A 80 -2.74 22.10 20.50
CA SER A 80 -2.38 21.79 21.89
C SER A 80 -3.24 20.91 22.84
N ASP A 81 -4.21 20.10 22.42
CA ASP A 81 -4.83 19.10 23.33
C ASP A 81 -5.22 17.76 22.67
N ASP A 82 -5.37 17.68 21.35
CA ASP A 82 -5.62 16.41 20.67
C ASP A 82 -4.30 15.74 20.30
N THR A 83 -3.86 14.78 21.11
CA THR A 83 -2.63 13.99 20.87
C THR A 83 -2.87 12.74 20.04
N SER A 84 -4.08 12.59 19.47
CA SER A 84 -4.38 11.41 18.67
C SER A 84 -3.48 11.34 17.44
N ALA A 85 -3.00 10.13 17.17
CA ALA A 85 -2.13 9.83 16.05
C ALA A 85 -2.83 8.83 15.12
N SER A 86 -2.97 9.25 13.87
CA SER A 86 -3.57 8.47 12.80
C SER A 86 -2.49 7.98 11.85
N TYR A 87 -2.53 6.69 11.50
CA TYR A 87 -1.54 6.09 10.61
C TYR A 87 -2.17 5.04 9.70
N LEU A 88 -1.59 4.95 8.50
CA LEU A 88 -2.00 4.02 7.45
C LEU A 88 -1.08 2.80 7.48
N GLN A 89 -1.29 1.92 8.45
CA GLN A 89 -0.48 0.72 8.63
C GLN A 89 -1.38 -0.46 8.96
N SER A 90 -1.93 -1.11 7.95
CA SER A 90 -2.54 -2.42 8.16
C SER A 90 -1.48 -3.51 8.06
N GLN A 91 -1.64 -4.54 8.88
CA GLN A 91 -0.84 -5.75 8.77
C GLN A 91 -1.26 -6.49 7.48
N ASN A 92 -0.33 -7.25 6.89
CA ASN A 92 -0.54 -8.07 5.67
C ASN A 92 -0.54 -7.34 4.32
N GLY A 93 -0.11 -6.07 4.28
CA GLY A 93 0.24 -5.36 3.06
C GLY A 93 -0.94 -4.62 2.42
N ASN A 94 -0.85 -3.29 2.41
CA ASN A 94 -1.95 -2.42 1.99
C ASN A 94 -2.16 -2.47 0.46
N ILE A 95 -1.07 -2.36 -0.32
CA ILE A 95 -1.11 -2.28 -1.80
C ILE A 95 -1.14 -3.67 -2.44
N TYR A 96 -0.30 -4.58 -1.96
CA TYR A 96 -0.21 -5.97 -2.39
C TYR A 96 -0.37 -6.85 -1.16
N SER A 97 -1.40 -7.68 -1.14
CA SER A 97 -1.51 -8.73 -0.12
C SER A 97 -0.71 -9.97 -0.55
N SER A 98 -0.63 -10.98 0.32
CA SER A 98 -0.09 -12.29 -0.05
C SER A 98 -0.80 -12.90 -1.27
N ARG A 99 -2.10 -12.63 -1.44
CA ARG A 99 -2.93 -13.14 -2.54
C ARG A 99 -2.51 -12.56 -3.89
N SER A 100 -1.94 -11.36 -3.92
CA SER A 100 -1.41 -10.75 -5.16
C SER A 100 -0.34 -11.62 -5.84
N PHE A 101 0.38 -12.45 -5.09
CA PHE A 101 1.42 -13.31 -5.64
C PHE A 101 0.92 -14.67 -6.14
N GLU A 102 -0.22 -15.12 -5.62
CA GLU A 102 -0.87 -16.37 -6.03
C GLU A 102 -1.83 -16.13 -7.21
N SER A 103 -2.68 -15.12 -7.06
CA SER A 103 -3.73 -14.75 -8.01
C SER A 103 -3.80 -13.22 -8.16
N PRO A 104 -2.92 -12.60 -8.97
CA PRO A 104 -2.85 -11.14 -9.11
C PRO A 104 -4.15 -10.45 -9.54
N LYS A 105 -5.06 -11.19 -10.19
CA LYS A 105 -6.35 -10.68 -10.66
C LYS A 105 -7.44 -10.65 -9.58
N ASP A 106 -7.23 -11.37 -8.48
CA ASP A 106 -8.24 -11.61 -7.44
C ASP A 106 -7.79 -11.08 -6.07
N ASP A 107 -6.90 -10.08 -6.03
CA ASP A 107 -6.48 -9.41 -4.79
C ASP A 107 -7.19 -8.06 -4.62
N PRO A 108 -8.33 -8.00 -3.89
CA PRO A 108 -8.97 -6.74 -3.56
C PRO A 108 -8.11 -5.97 -2.56
N SER A 109 -7.74 -4.74 -2.93
CA SER A 109 -6.95 -3.83 -2.09
C SER A 109 -7.58 -2.45 -2.16
N GLU A 110 -7.72 -1.82 -0.99
CA GLU A 110 -8.12 -0.42 -0.84
C GLU A 110 -7.18 0.55 -1.60
N PHE A 111 -5.99 0.10 -1.96
CA PHE A 111 -4.95 0.85 -2.66
C PHE A 111 -4.63 0.27 -4.04
N GLY A 112 -5.52 -0.55 -4.61
CA GLY A 112 -5.34 -1.18 -5.92
C GLY A 112 -4.99 -0.18 -7.03
N ALA A 113 -5.54 1.04 -6.97
CA ALA A 113 -5.27 2.13 -7.90
C ALA A 113 -3.79 2.60 -7.92
N LEU A 114 -3.05 2.37 -6.83
CA LEU A 114 -1.63 2.77 -6.70
C LEU A 114 -0.65 1.68 -7.19
N ARG A 115 -1.14 0.49 -7.55
CA ARG A 115 -0.29 -0.63 -8.02
C ARG A 115 0.49 -0.33 -9.29
N GLU A 116 0.09 0.66 -10.08
CA GLU A 116 0.87 1.09 -11.25
C GLU A 116 2.13 1.89 -10.89
N ASP A 117 2.21 2.42 -9.67
CA ASP A 117 3.31 3.27 -9.21
C ASP A 117 4.38 2.53 -8.42
N VAL A 118 4.07 1.32 -7.97
CA VAL A 118 4.92 0.50 -7.10
C VAL A 118 5.03 -0.90 -7.71
N PRO A 119 6.24 -1.45 -7.92
CA PRO A 119 6.37 -2.82 -8.40
C PRO A 119 5.93 -3.81 -7.32
N SER A 120 5.32 -4.93 -7.72
CA SER A 120 4.90 -5.98 -6.78
C SER A 120 6.06 -6.69 -6.08
N ASN A 121 7.28 -6.57 -6.62
CA ASN A 121 8.48 -7.11 -6.01
C ASN A 121 9.74 -6.31 -6.36
N ILE A 122 10.83 -6.62 -5.67
CA ILE A 122 12.17 -6.13 -6.00
C ILE A 122 12.93 -7.31 -6.67
N PRO A 123 13.25 -7.25 -7.97
CA PRO A 123 13.74 -8.42 -8.72
C PRO A 123 15.00 -9.07 -8.12
N TRP A 124 16.01 -8.26 -7.78
CA TRP A 124 17.26 -8.77 -7.23
C TRP A 124 17.09 -9.38 -5.83
N VAL A 125 16.18 -8.85 -5.00
CA VAL A 125 15.84 -9.44 -3.68
C VAL A 125 15.13 -10.77 -3.89
N THR A 126 14.20 -10.80 -4.85
CA THR A 126 13.42 -12.01 -5.18
C THR A 126 14.35 -13.14 -5.63
N GLU A 127 15.31 -12.82 -6.50
CA GLU A 127 16.36 -13.75 -6.96
C GLU A 127 17.26 -14.20 -5.81
N ALA A 128 17.77 -13.28 -4.99
CA ALA A 128 18.65 -13.59 -3.86
C ALA A 128 17.97 -14.50 -2.82
N LEU A 129 16.66 -14.36 -2.63
CA LEU A 129 15.85 -15.22 -1.76
C LEU A 129 15.37 -16.52 -2.44
N GLY A 130 15.79 -16.79 -3.69
CA GLY A 130 15.44 -18.01 -4.41
C GLY A 130 13.98 -18.10 -4.86
N ARG A 131 13.25 -16.98 -4.90
CA ARG A 131 11.86 -16.93 -5.39
C ARG A 131 11.87 -16.77 -6.92
N LYS A 132 11.01 -17.51 -7.63
CA LYS A 132 10.88 -17.41 -9.09
C LYS A 132 9.81 -16.39 -9.46
N PHE A 133 10.17 -15.37 -10.22
CA PHE A 133 9.20 -14.43 -10.80
C PHE A 133 8.72 -14.95 -12.15
N THR A 134 7.43 -15.27 -12.28
CA THR A 134 6.80 -15.56 -13.57
C THR A 134 6.24 -14.25 -14.15
N LYS A 135 6.77 -13.80 -15.29
CA LYS A 135 6.15 -12.69 -16.02
C LYS A 135 4.74 -13.11 -16.47
N PRO A 136 3.70 -12.29 -16.29
CA PRO A 136 2.39 -12.60 -16.85
C PRO A 136 2.52 -12.66 -18.38
N SER A 137 2.04 -13.77 -18.96
CA SER A 137 2.12 -14.07 -20.38
C SER A 137 1.49 -12.94 -21.19
N SER A 138 2.29 -12.25 -22.00
CA SER A 138 1.78 -11.31 -22.99
C SER A 138 0.86 -12.06 -23.96
N VAL A 139 -0.43 -11.74 -23.92
CA VAL A 139 -1.41 -12.23 -24.90
C VAL A 139 -1.05 -11.63 -26.25
N THR A 140 -0.38 -12.42 -27.09
CA THR A 140 -0.18 -12.08 -28.50
C THR A 140 -1.56 -12.16 -29.17
N ARG A 141 -2.22 -11.02 -29.39
CA ARG A 141 -3.40 -10.96 -30.28
C ARG A 141 -2.91 -11.33 -31.68
N ASN A 142 -3.22 -12.55 -32.10
CA ASN A 142 -2.92 -13.02 -33.44
C ASN A 142 -3.92 -12.39 -34.41
N THR A 143 -3.55 -11.25 -35.02
CA THR A 143 -4.34 -10.63 -36.09
C THR A 143 -4.10 -11.39 -37.40
N LYS A 144 -4.75 -12.54 -37.55
CA LYS A 144 -4.93 -13.20 -38.86
C LYS A 144 -6.33 -13.77 -38.94
N ASP A 145 -7.29 -12.91 -39.23
CA ASP A 145 -8.37 -13.31 -40.13
C ASP A 145 -8.85 -12.10 -40.93
N ARG A 146 -8.31 -11.97 -42.14
CA ARG A 146 -8.81 -11.05 -43.15
C ARG A 146 -8.98 -11.88 -44.43
N GLN A 147 -10.01 -12.71 -44.42
CA GLN A 147 -10.48 -13.43 -45.59
C GLN A 147 -10.97 -12.42 -46.63
N LYS A 148 -10.29 -12.37 -47.79
CA LYS A 148 -10.78 -11.70 -49.00
C LYS A 148 -11.93 -12.54 -49.59
N PRO A 149 -13.06 -11.94 -50.01
CA PRO A 149 -14.01 -12.66 -50.85
C PRO A 149 -13.48 -12.71 -52.29
N GLY A 150 -13.38 -13.92 -52.82
CA GLY A 150 -13.00 -14.21 -54.20
C GLY A 150 -14.11 -13.83 -55.19
N ARG A 151 -13.67 -13.38 -56.36
CA ARG A 151 -14.50 -13.22 -57.56
C ARG A 151 -15.04 -14.57 -58.02
N ARG A 152 -16.34 -14.64 -58.29
CA ARG A 152 -16.93 -15.13 -59.55
C ARG A 152 -18.41 -14.77 -59.59
#